data_AF-A0A377M4U4-F1
#
_entry.id   AF-A0A377M4U4-F1
#
_cell.length_a   1.000
_cell.length_b   1.000
_cell.length_c   1.000
_cell.angle_alpha   90.00
_cell.angle_beta   90.00
_cell.angle_gamma   90.00
#
_symmetry.space_group_name_H-M   'P 1'
#
loop_
_entity.id
_entity.type
_entity.pdbx_description
1 polymer ?
#
loop_
_entity_poly.entity_id
_entity_poly.type
_entity_poly.pdbx_seq_one_letter_code
_entity_poly.pdbx_strand_id
1 'polypeptide(L)'
;MYPEVELKGLESIEVEKPIVSVTDEDVDGMLDTLRKQQANWKEKEGAVDAEDRVTIDFTGSVDGEEFEGGKATDFVLAMGQGRMIPGFEDGIKGHKAGEEFTIDVTFPEEYHAENLKGKAAKFVINLKKVEERELPELTEEFIKRFGVEDGSVAGLRTEVRKNMERELNGAVRNRVKSQAIEGLVKANEIDVPAALIDSEIDVLRRQLHSVSVATSSKRWNCHASCSKSRQNAALLLVCCWAK
;
A
#
# COMPACT_ATOMS: atom_id res chain seq x y z
N MET A 1 -24.49 21.19 28.42
CA MET A 1 -25.76 20.50 28.70
C MET A 1 -25.87 19.37 27.68
N TYR A 2 -26.16 18.14 28.11
CA TYR A 2 -26.30 17.01 27.19
C TYR A 2 -27.75 16.91 26.72
N PRO A 3 -28.03 16.63 25.44
CA PRO A 3 -29.40 16.42 24.96
C PRO A 3 -29.98 15.15 25.59
N GLU A 4 -31.28 15.18 25.90
CA GLU A 4 -32.01 13.95 26.26
C GLU A 4 -32.26 13.15 24.98
N VAL A 5 -31.88 11.87 24.99
CA VAL A 5 -32.02 10.96 23.85
C VAL A 5 -33.18 10.02 24.09
N GLU A 6 -34.21 10.09 23.27
CA GLU A 6 -35.26 9.07 23.19
C GLU A 6 -34.90 8.05 22.12
N LEU A 7 -34.67 6.79 22.50
CA LEU A 7 -34.37 5.73 21.54
C LEU A 7 -35.65 5.27 20.83
N LYS A 8 -35.76 5.55 19.53
CA LYS A 8 -36.86 5.09 18.66
C LYS A 8 -36.31 4.16 17.56
N GLY A 9 -37.10 3.17 17.18
CA GLY A 9 -36.83 2.33 16.01
C GLY A 9 -35.82 1.20 16.20
N LEU A 10 -35.58 0.74 17.44
CA LEU A 10 -34.66 -0.39 17.70
C LEU A 10 -35.10 -1.69 17.02
N GLU A 11 -36.40 -1.95 16.91
CA GLU A 11 -36.92 -3.17 16.27
C GLU A 11 -36.92 -3.12 14.74
N SER A 12 -36.84 -1.93 14.13
CA SER A 12 -36.90 -1.75 12.66
C SER A 12 -35.53 -1.76 11.97
N ILE A 13 -34.43 -1.94 12.72
CA ILE A 13 -33.08 -1.94 12.15
C ILE A 13 -32.78 -3.34 11.63
N GLU A 14 -32.86 -3.50 10.30
CA GLU A 14 -32.43 -4.71 9.63
C GLU A 14 -30.90 -4.75 9.57
N VAL A 15 -30.33 -5.79 10.18
CA VAL A 15 -28.89 -6.04 10.20
C VAL A 15 -28.63 -7.33 9.44
N GLU A 16 -27.90 -7.22 8.34
CA GLU A 16 -27.45 -8.38 7.59
C GLU A 16 -26.08 -8.82 8.11
N LYS A 17 -26.03 -10.02 8.70
CA LYS A 17 -24.76 -10.64 9.09
C LYS A 17 -24.25 -11.52 7.95
N PRO A 18 -23.23 -11.12 7.18
CA PRO A 18 -22.63 -11.99 6.19
C PRO A 18 -21.98 -13.19 6.89
N ILE A 19 -22.30 -14.39 6.41
CA ILE A 19 -21.62 -15.62 6.81
C ILE A 19 -20.51 -15.85 5.78
N VAL A 20 -19.29 -15.61 6.21
CA VAL A 20 -18.08 -15.80 5.40
C VAL A 20 -17.12 -16.70 6.15
N SER A 21 -16.49 -17.61 5.43
CA SER A 21 -15.51 -18.57 5.96
C SER A 21 -14.23 -18.48 5.16
N VAL A 22 -13.08 -18.64 5.83
CA VAL A 22 -11.77 -18.65 5.17
C VAL A 22 -11.56 -20.03 4.54
N THR A 23 -11.45 -20.05 3.20
CA THR A 23 -11.14 -21.27 2.45
C THR A 23 -9.65 -21.55 2.43
N ASP A 24 -9.24 -22.78 2.09
CA ASP A 24 -7.82 -23.08 1.90
C ASP A 24 -7.21 -22.34 0.72
N GLU A 25 -8.00 -22.03 -0.32
CA GLU A 25 -7.58 -21.23 -1.48
C GLU A 25 -7.21 -19.80 -1.07
N ASP A 26 -7.98 -19.20 -0.15
CA ASP A 26 -7.69 -17.87 0.39
C ASP A 26 -6.37 -17.87 1.17
N VAL A 27 -6.10 -18.93 1.93
CA VAL A 27 -4.85 -19.11 2.67
C VAL A 27 -3.68 -19.28 1.71
N ASP A 28 -3.85 -20.03 0.62
CA ASP A 28 -2.81 -20.21 -0.39
C ASP A 28 -2.52 -18.92 -1.17
N GLY A 29 -3.55 -18.14 -1.52
CA GLY A 29 -3.38 -16.82 -2.12
C GLY A 29 -2.69 -15.82 -1.17
N MET A 30 -3.00 -15.88 0.12
CA MET A 30 -2.34 -15.06 1.13
C MET A 30 -0.87 -15.47 1.32
N LEU A 31 -0.57 -16.77 1.34
CA LEU A 31 0.80 -17.27 1.39
C LEU A 31 1.61 -16.85 0.16
N ASP A 32 1.04 -16.95 -1.04
CA ASP A 32 1.68 -16.45 -2.26
C ASP A 32 1.95 -14.94 -2.16
N THR A 33 0.99 -14.16 -1.64
CA THR A 33 1.15 -12.73 -1.40
C THR A 33 2.27 -12.42 -0.40
N LEU A 34 2.36 -13.18 0.70
CA LEU A 34 3.43 -13.02 1.69
C LEU A 34 4.81 -13.38 1.11
N ARG A 35 4.90 -14.44 0.31
CA ARG A 35 6.13 -14.80 -0.43
C ARG A 35 6.53 -13.70 -1.39
N LYS A 36 5.56 -13.16 -2.12
CA LYS A 36 5.71 -12.01 -3.03
C LYS A 36 6.26 -10.78 -2.30
N GLN A 37 5.78 -10.45 -1.10
CA GLN A 37 6.27 -9.29 -0.35
C GLN A 37 7.72 -9.39 0.11
N GLN A 38 8.20 -10.62 0.33
CA GLN A 38 9.57 -10.92 0.74
C GLN A 38 10.45 -11.37 -0.43
N ALA A 39 9.96 -11.25 -1.66
CA ALA A 39 10.73 -11.57 -2.85
C ALA A 39 11.98 -10.69 -2.93
N ASN A 40 13.11 -11.32 -3.23
CA ASN A 40 14.32 -10.58 -3.55
C ASN A 40 14.28 -10.17 -5.01
N TRP A 41 14.93 -9.05 -5.30
CA TRP A 41 15.06 -8.52 -6.65
C TRP A 41 16.41 -8.96 -7.21
N LYS A 42 16.39 -9.59 -8.38
CA LYS A 42 17.59 -10.06 -9.07
C LYS A 42 17.65 -9.45 -10.45
N GLU A 43 18.76 -8.80 -10.79
CA GLU A 43 18.94 -8.22 -12.11
C GLU A 43 18.87 -9.31 -13.20
N LYS A 44 18.03 -9.09 -14.22
CA LYS A 44 17.95 -9.93 -15.42
C LYS A 44 18.23 -9.13 -16.68
N GLU A 45 18.82 -9.76 -17.67
CA GLU A 45 19.04 -9.19 -19.02
C GLU A 45 17.94 -9.59 -20.02
N GLY A 46 16.78 -10.01 -19.51
CA GLY A 46 15.63 -10.46 -20.29
C GLY A 46 14.66 -9.34 -20.68
N ALA A 47 13.61 -9.71 -21.41
CA ALA A 47 12.48 -8.83 -21.65
C ALA A 47 11.75 -8.54 -20.33
N VAL A 48 11.20 -7.33 -20.20
CA VAL A 48 10.38 -6.92 -19.04
C VAL A 48 9.05 -7.67 -19.04
N ASP A 49 8.77 -8.34 -17.94
CA ASP A 49 7.51 -9.01 -17.62
C ASP A 49 6.61 -8.12 -16.74
N ALA A 50 5.34 -8.51 -16.60
CA ALA A 50 4.33 -7.72 -15.91
C ALA A 50 4.55 -7.56 -14.39
N GLU A 51 5.41 -8.38 -13.77
CA GLU A 51 5.68 -8.36 -12.33
C GLU A 51 7.11 -7.93 -11.97
N ASP A 52 7.90 -7.50 -12.95
CA ASP A 52 9.28 -7.07 -12.74
C ASP A 52 9.39 -5.68 -12.12
N ARG A 53 10.59 -5.33 -11.67
CA ARG A 53 10.95 -3.98 -11.26
C ARG A 53 11.95 -3.41 -12.23
N VAL A 54 11.63 -2.23 -12.74
CA VAL A 54 12.45 -1.54 -13.72
C VAL A 54 12.97 -0.23 -13.13
N THR A 55 14.23 0.08 -13.42
CA THR A 55 14.78 1.42 -13.19
C THR A 55 14.78 2.14 -14.52
N ILE A 56 13.98 3.20 -14.61
CA ILE A 56 13.77 3.98 -15.83
C ILE A 56 14.09 5.44 -15.60
N ASP A 57 14.65 6.06 -16.64
CA ASP A 57 14.60 7.50 -16.81
C ASP A 57 13.49 7.81 -17.80
N PHE A 58 12.62 8.76 -17.50
CA PHE A 58 11.60 9.17 -18.45
C PHE A 58 11.45 10.69 -18.51
N THR A 59 11.17 11.15 -19.73
CA THR A 59 10.83 12.55 -20.01
C THR A 59 9.52 12.60 -20.78
N GLY A 60 8.49 13.12 -20.13
CA GLY A 60 7.16 13.34 -20.67
C GLY A 60 7.06 14.70 -21.35
N SER A 61 6.58 14.69 -22.59
CA SER A 61 6.27 15.89 -23.39
C SER A 61 4.81 15.82 -23.84
N VAL A 62 4.10 16.94 -23.74
CA VAL A 62 2.73 17.11 -24.27
C VAL A 62 2.82 18.14 -25.38
N ASP A 63 2.43 17.77 -26.61
CA ASP A 63 2.46 18.67 -27.77
C ASP A 63 3.83 19.35 -28.04
N GLY A 64 4.93 18.74 -27.60
CA GLY A 64 6.29 19.26 -27.74
C GLY A 64 6.78 20.11 -26.57
N GLU A 65 5.95 20.37 -25.55
CA GLU A 65 6.34 21.03 -24.30
C GLU A 65 6.51 20.01 -23.18
N GLU A 66 7.66 20.04 -22.50
CA GLU A 66 7.90 19.25 -21.30
C GLU A 66 7.09 19.83 -20.14
N PHE A 67 6.38 18.99 -19.39
CA PHE A 67 5.56 19.45 -18.27
C PHE A 67 6.19 19.11 -16.90
N GLU A 68 5.93 19.95 -15.89
CA GLU A 68 6.40 19.70 -14.52
C GLU A 68 5.76 18.41 -13.95
N GLY A 69 6.60 17.48 -13.51
CA GLY A 69 6.19 16.14 -13.05
C GLY A 69 6.29 15.05 -14.12
N GLY A 70 6.60 15.40 -15.36
CA GLY A 70 6.85 14.44 -16.45
C GLY A 70 8.29 13.94 -16.54
N LYS A 71 9.20 14.43 -15.69
CA LYS A 71 10.62 14.06 -15.70
C LYS A 71 11.02 13.32 -14.43
N ALA A 72 11.59 12.14 -14.59
CA ALA A 72 12.23 11.43 -13.48
C ALA A 72 13.49 10.71 -13.97
N THR A 73 14.50 10.70 -13.11
CA THR A 73 15.76 9.98 -13.32
C THR A 73 15.95 8.96 -12.21
N ASP A 74 16.46 7.78 -12.55
CA ASP A 74 16.64 6.62 -11.67
C ASP A 74 15.34 6.25 -10.94
N PHE A 75 14.21 6.40 -11.64
CA PHE A 75 12.91 6.09 -11.06
C PHE A 75 12.71 4.58 -11.05
N VAL A 76 12.50 4.05 -9.84
CA VAL A 76 12.29 2.61 -9.68
C VAL A 76 10.80 2.31 -9.64
N LEU A 77 10.32 1.66 -10.70
CA LEU A 77 8.93 1.27 -10.88
C LEU A 77 8.80 -0.25 -10.71
N ALA A 78 7.95 -0.69 -9.79
CA ALA A 78 7.50 -2.08 -9.74
C ALA A 78 6.26 -2.23 -10.62
N MET A 79 6.35 -3.05 -11.66
CA MET A 79 5.29 -3.31 -12.63
C MET A 79 4.14 -4.09 -12.00
N GLY A 80 2.91 -3.88 -12.48
CA GLY A 80 1.73 -4.62 -12.05
C GLY A 80 1.06 -4.06 -10.78
N GLN A 81 1.56 -2.96 -10.23
CA GLN A 81 0.95 -2.29 -9.07
C GLN A 81 -0.03 -1.17 -9.46
N GLY A 82 -0.18 -0.87 -10.77
CA GLY A 82 -1.06 0.19 -11.24
C GLY A 82 -0.70 1.56 -10.66
N ARG A 83 0.60 1.78 -10.39
CA ARG A 83 1.08 3.06 -9.84
C ARG A 83 1.10 4.16 -10.90
N MET A 84 1.22 3.75 -12.17
CA MET A 84 1.24 4.64 -13.31
C MET A 84 -0.09 4.60 -14.06
N ILE A 85 -0.24 5.53 -14.99
CA ILE A 85 -1.43 5.64 -15.84
C ILE A 85 -1.58 4.36 -16.67
N PRO A 86 -2.81 3.84 -16.85
CA PRO A 86 -3.06 2.70 -17.72
C PRO A 86 -2.41 2.89 -19.11
N GLY A 87 -1.70 1.87 -19.59
CA GLY A 87 -0.96 1.90 -20.86
C GLY A 87 0.51 2.32 -20.74
N PHE A 88 0.93 3.01 -19.66
CA PHE A 88 2.36 3.30 -19.44
C PHE A 88 3.14 2.02 -19.15
N GLU A 89 2.62 1.17 -18.26
CA GLU A 89 3.25 -0.11 -17.93
C GLU A 89 3.20 -1.09 -19.11
N ASP A 90 2.13 -1.07 -19.92
CA ASP A 90 1.99 -1.97 -21.08
C ASP A 90 2.95 -1.64 -22.20
N GLY A 91 3.29 -0.36 -22.38
CA GLY A 91 4.29 0.07 -23.36
C GLY A 91 5.72 -0.29 -22.98
N ILE A 92 6.00 -0.60 -21.71
CA ILE A 92 7.34 -1.00 -21.23
C ILE A 92 7.52 -2.52 -21.31
N LYS A 93 6.42 -3.29 -21.25
CA LYS A 93 6.46 -4.76 -21.33
C LYS A 93 7.08 -5.20 -22.66
N GLY A 94 7.99 -6.17 -22.60
CA GLY A 94 8.67 -6.72 -23.77
C GLY A 94 9.95 -5.99 -24.20
N HIS A 95 10.23 -4.80 -23.68
CA HIS A 95 11.50 -4.11 -23.91
C HIS A 95 12.63 -4.66 -23.05
N LYS A 96 13.88 -4.40 -23.45
CA LYS A 96 15.07 -4.87 -22.74
C LYS A 96 15.77 -3.73 -22.00
N ALA A 97 16.59 -4.09 -21.01
CA ALA A 97 17.51 -3.15 -20.37
C ALA A 97 18.46 -2.53 -21.41
N GLY A 98 18.60 -1.21 -21.37
CA GLY A 98 19.44 -0.40 -22.26
C GLY A 98 18.72 0.18 -23.47
N GLU A 99 17.44 -0.14 -23.69
CA GLU A 99 16.67 0.39 -24.82
C GLU A 99 16.05 1.76 -24.49
N GLU A 100 16.15 2.66 -25.47
CA GLU A 100 15.42 3.93 -25.49
C GLU A 100 14.24 3.82 -26.45
N PHE A 101 13.04 4.09 -25.96
CA PHE A 101 11.82 4.04 -26.77
C PHE A 101 10.87 5.16 -26.35
N THR A 102 10.00 5.53 -27.29
CA THR A 102 8.97 6.56 -27.06
C THR A 102 7.61 5.88 -27.03
N ILE A 103 6.84 6.13 -25.98
CA ILE A 103 5.47 5.64 -25.86
C ILE A 103 4.49 6.81 -25.85
N ASP A 104 3.37 6.63 -26.54
CA ASP A 104 2.24 7.56 -26.51
C ASP A 104 1.22 7.06 -25.47
N VAL A 105 1.00 7.84 -24.41
CA VAL A 105 0.04 7.51 -23.35
C VAL A 105 -1.00 8.62 -23.25
N THR A 106 -2.27 8.24 -23.11
CA THR A 106 -3.37 9.19 -22.92
C THR A 106 -3.75 9.24 -21.45
N PHE A 107 -3.79 10.45 -20.90
CA PHE A 107 -4.22 10.66 -19.52
C PHE A 107 -5.75 10.52 -19.39
N PRO A 108 -6.26 9.88 -18.33
CA PRO A 108 -7.69 9.85 -18.03
C PRO A 108 -8.27 11.26 -17.85
N GLU A 109 -9.55 11.43 -18.15
CA GLU A 109 -10.26 12.71 -17.98
C GLU A 109 -10.35 13.13 -16.50
N GLU A 110 -10.28 12.17 -15.58
CA GLU A 110 -10.34 12.38 -14.13
C GLU A 110 -8.96 12.57 -13.47
N TYR A 111 -7.94 12.98 -14.24
CA TYR A 111 -6.61 13.19 -13.66
C TYR A 111 -6.53 14.46 -12.78
N HIS A 112 -5.85 14.38 -11.64
CA HIS A 112 -5.79 15.49 -10.66
C HIS A 112 -5.13 16.77 -11.20
N ALA A 113 -4.26 16.66 -12.20
CA ALA A 113 -3.66 17.81 -12.86
C ALA A 113 -4.53 18.28 -14.03
N GLU A 114 -5.19 19.43 -13.88
CA GLU A 114 -6.04 20.03 -14.94
C GLU A 114 -5.29 20.21 -16.26
N ASN A 115 -3.99 20.45 -16.21
CA ASN A 115 -3.14 20.65 -17.38
C ASN A 115 -2.90 19.39 -18.23
N LEU A 116 -3.20 18.20 -17.68
CA LEU A 116 -2.91 16.90 -18.29
C LEU A 116 -4.17 16.08 -18.59
N LYS A 117 -5.36 16.54 -18.19
CA LYS A 117 -6.63 15.81 -18.42
C LYS A 117 -6.88 15.58 -19.91
N GLY A 118 -7.06 14.32 -20.31
CA GLY A 118 -7.46 13.94 -21.67
C GLY A 118 -6.42 14.22 -22.78
N LYS A 119 -5.21 14.68 -22.43
CA LYS A 119 -4.16 14.94 -23.41
C LYS A 119 -3.33 13.68 -23.68
N ALA A 120 -2.89 13.55 -24.94
CA ALA A 120 -1.88 12.57 -25.31
C ALA A 120 -0.50 13.11 -24.97
N ALA A 121 0.30 12.34 -24.26
CA ALA A 121 1.68 12.67 -23.95
C ALA A 121 2.63 11.63 -24.52
N LYS A 122 3.78 12.11 -25.00
CA LYS A 122 4.90 11.29 -25.43
C LYS A 122 5.88 11.16 -24.29
N PHE A 123 6.10 9.94 -23.82
CA PHE A 123 7.13 9.63 -22.85
C PHE A 123 8.31 9.00 -23.56
N VAL A 124 9.44 9.68 -23.56
CA VAL A 124 10.73 9.07 -23.93
C VAL A 124 11.24 8.36 -22.70
N ILE A 125 11.34 7.03 -22.77
CA ILE A 125 11.76 6.17 -21.66
C ILE A 125 13.09 5.54 -22.03
N ASN A 126 14.06 5.63 -21.11
CA ASN A 126 15.31 4.90 -21.14
C ASN A 126 15.28 3.85 -20.02
N LEU A 127 15.26 2.56 -20.39
CA LEU A 127 15.36 1.45 -19.45
C LEU A 127 16.81 1.25 -19.03
N LYS A 128 17.15 1.52 -17.77
CA LYS A 128 18.51 1.29 -17.25
C LYS A 128 18.70 -0.14 -16.76
N LYS A 129 17.75 -0.62 -15.95
CA LYS A 129 17.86 -1.91 -15.26
C LYS A 129 16.51 -2.61 -15.19
N VAL A 130 16.54 -3.94 -15.29
CA VAL A 130 15.39 -4.81 -15.08
C VAL A 130 15.75 -5.81 -13.99
N GLU A 131 14.94 -5.85 -12.95
CA GLU A 131 15.06 -6.76 -11.83
C GLU A 131 13.83 -7.68 -11.80
N GLU A 132 14.05 -8.99 -11.83
CA GLU A 132 13.01 -9.99 -11.66
C GLU A 132 12.81 -10.31 -10.18
N ARG A 133 11.58 -10.71 -9.82
CA ARG A 133 11.24 -11.20 -8.48
C ARG A 133 11.65 -12.65 -8.35
N GLU A 134 12.73 -12.89 -7.61
CA GLU A 134 13.08 -14.24 -7.18
C GLU A 134 12.26 -14.56 -5.92
N LEU A 135 11.23 -15.37 -6.09
CA LEU A 135 10.40 -15.85 -4.98
C LEU A 135 11.27 -16.74 -4.08
N PRO A 136 11.48 -16.38 -2.80
CA PRO A 136 12.22 -17.24 -1.89
C PRO A 136 11.49 -18.59 -1.75
N GLU A 137 12.31 -19.64 -1.64
CA GLU A 137 11.81 -20.95 -1.25
C GLU A 137 11.27 -20.87 0.19
N LEU A 138 10.27 -21.72 0.49
CA LEU A 138 9.70 -21.85 1.84
C LEU A 138 10.69 -22.58 2.76
N THR A 139 11.81 -21.92 3.08
CA THR A 139 12.81 -22.44 4.01
C THR A 139 12.42 -22.15 5.46
N GLU A 140 12.97 -22.93 6.39
CA GLU A 140 12.73 -22.73 7.83
C GLU A 140 13.10 -21.30 8.29
N GLU A 141 14.07 -20.66 7.64
CA GLU A 141 14.47 -19.27 7.94
C GLU A 141 13.39 -18.26 7.56
N PHE A 142 12.70 -18.48 6.44
CA PHE A 142 11.55 -17.68 6.04
C PHE A 142 10.43 -17.80 7.07
N ILE A 143 10.12 -19.03 7.46
CA ILE A 143 9.02 -19.35 8.40
C ILE A 143 9.31 -18.76 9.80
N LYS A 144 10.57 -18.81 10.25
CA LYS A 144 10.99 -18.20 11.53
C LYS A 144 10.80 -16.68 11.56
N ARG A 145 10.95 -15.97 10.43
CA ARG A 145 10.69 -14.51 10.36
C ARG A 145 9.22 -14.15 10.61
N PHE A 146 8.30 -15.06 10.31
CA PHE A 146 6.86 -14.87 10.57
C PHE A 146 6.46 -15.26 12.00
N GLY A 147 7.42 -15.61 12.87
CA GLY A 147 7.16 -15.90 14.27
C GLY A 147 6.66 -17.33 14.53
N VAL A 148 6.80 -18.25 13.58
CA VAL A 148 6.51 -19.66 13.76
C VAL A 148 7.80 -20.38 14.16
N GLU A 149 7.96 -20.65 15.46
CA GLU A 149 9.16 -21.27 16.02
C GLU A 149 9.40 -22.69 15.48
N ASP A 150 8.34 -23.38 15.07
CA ASP A 150 8.38 -24.77 14.60
C ASP A 150 8.95 -24.93 13.17
N GLY A 151 9.18 -23.83 12.42
CA GLY A 151 9.73 -23.90 11.07
C GLY A 151 8.88 -24.68 10.05
N SER A 152 7.64 -25.04 10.41
CA SER A 152 6.79 -25.91 9.61
C SER A 152 5.80 -25.11 8.74
N VAL A 153 5.60 -25.56 7.50
CA VAL A 153 4.62 -24.97 6.55
C VAL A 153 3.19 -25.09 7.11
N ALA A 154 2.89 -26.17 7.83
CA ALA A 154 1.59 -26.35 8.50
C ALA A 154 1.35 -25.34 9.63
N GLY A 155 2.40 -24.99 10.40
CA GLY A 155 2.33 -23.95 11.43
C GLY A 155 2.06 -22.57 10.83
N LEU A 156 2.75 -22.23 9.73
CA LEU A 156 2.51 -20.98 9.00
C LEU A 156 1.08 -20.89 8.46
N ARG A 157 0.56 -21.95 7.85
CA ARG A 157 -0.84 -22.01 7.38
C ARG A 157 -1.85 -21.78 8.51
N THR A 158 -1.60 -22.37 9.68
CA THR A 158 -2.49 -22.25 10.84
C THR A 158 -2.51 -20.83 11.39
N GLU A 159 -1.34 -20.18 11.50
CA GLU A 159 -1.26 -18.81 12.02
C GLU A 159 -1.83 -17.80 11.02
N VAL A 160 -1.57 -17.98 9.71
CA VAL A 160 -2.18 -17.16 8.65
C VAL A 160 -3.71 -17.30 8.69
N ARG A 161 -4.22 -18.54 8.75
CA ARG A 161 -5.67 -18.81 8.86
C ARG A 161 -6.27 -18.11 10.09
N LYS A 162 -5.65 -18.23 11.26
CA LYS A 162 -6.11 -17.60 12.51
C LYS A 162 -6.12 -16.08 12.42
N ASN A 163 -5.14 -15.48 11.75
CA ASN A 163 -5.10 -14.03 11.53
C ASN A 163 -6.21 -13.58 10.56
N MET A 164 -6.41 -14.31 9.46
CA MET A 164 -7.51 -14.05 8.52
C MET A 164 -8.89 -14.19 9.18
N GLU A 165 -9.09 -15.23 10.00
CA GLU A 165 -10.34 -15.40 10.75
C GLU A 165 -10.57 -14.27 11.76
N ARG A 166 -9.51 -13.76 12.40
CA ARG A 166 -9.61 -12.62 13.31
C ARG A 166 -10.00 -11.34 12.58
N GLU A 167 -9.38 -11.08 11.44
CA GLU A 167 -9.70 -9.92 10.60
C GLU A 167 -11.12 -10.01 10.05
N LEU A 168 -11.53 -11.18 9.55
CA LEU A 168 -12.88 -11.43 9.05
C LEU A 168 -13.93 -11.26 10.15
N ASN A 169 -13.70 -11.81 11.34
CA ASN A 169 -14.60 -11.60 12.48
C ASN A 169 -14.68 -10.12 12.88
N GLY A 170 -13.56 -9.40 12.84
CA GLY A 170 -13.51 -7.95 13.05
C GLY A 170 -14.30 -7.19 11.98
N ALA A 171 -14.13 -7.54 10.71
CA ALA A 171 -14.82 -6.94 9.58
C ALA A 171 -16.34 -7.17 9.64
N VAL A 172 -16.78 -8.40 9.90
CA VAL A 172 -18.21 -8.72 10.08
C VAL A 172 -18.79 -7.94 11.27
N ARG A 173 -18.08 -7.90 12.40
CA ARG A 173 -18.53 -7.13 13.57
C ARG A 173 -18.62 -5.63 13.27
N ASN A 174 -17.64 -5.08 12.55
CA ASN A 174 -17.64 -3.68 12.15
C ASN A 174 -18.77 -3.38 11.15
N ARG A 175 -19.02 -4.25 10.17
CA ARG A 175 -20.12 -4.13 9.20
C ARG A 175 -21.47 -4.09 9.92
N VAL A 176 -21.71 -5.05 10.81
CA VAL A 176 -22.92 -5.14 11.63
C VAL A 176 -23.07 -3.90 12.53
N LYS A 177 -21.99 -3.47 13.19
CA LYS A 177 -21.98 -2.28 14.04
C LYS A 177 -22.29 -1.01 13.23
N SER A 178 -21.70 -0.86 12.04
CA SER A 178 -21.96 0.27 11.15
C SER A 178 -23.41 0.31 10.68
N GLN A 179 -23.98 -0.83 10.26
CA GLN A 179 -25.40 -0.92 9.89
C GLN A 179 -26.31 -0.55 11.06
N ALA A 180 -26.00 -1.04 12.27
CA ALA A 180 -26.77 -0.71 13.46
C ALA A 180 -26.69 0.79 13.81
N ILE A 181 -25.50 1.39 13.77
CA ILE A 181 -25.31 2.81 14.04
C ILE A 181 -25.99 3.67 12.98
N GLU A 182 -25.85 3.32 11.70
CA GLU A 182 -26.47 4.06 10.60
C GLU A 182 -28.00 4.00 10.69
N GLY A 183 -28.57 2.83 11.01
CA GLY A 183 -30.00 2.69 11.29
C GLY A 183 -30.47 3.53 12.47
N LEU A 184 -29.69 3.56 13.56
CA LEU A 184 -29.99 4.37 14.75
C LEU A 184 -29.95 5.86 14.46
N VAL A 185 -28.95 6.34 13.72
CA VAL A 185 -28.81 7.76 13.36
C VAL A 185 -29.95 8.18 12.42
N LYS A 186 -30.34 7.34 11.46
CA LYS A 186 -31.48 7.64 10.57
C LYS A 186 -32.82 7.69 11.30
N ALA A 187 -33.01 6.85 12.31
CA ALA A 187 -34.26 6.79 13.08
C ALA A 187 -34.35 7.87 14.17
N ASN A 188 -33.22 8.42 14.62
CA ASN A 188 -33.15 9.35 15.74
C ASN A 188 -32.35 10.60 15.35
N GLU A 189 -33.05 11.63 14.93
CA GLU A 189 -32.47 12.95 14.70
C GLU A 189 -32.30 13.65 16.07
N ILE A 190 -31.05 13.73 16.55
CA ILE A 190 -30.70 14.33 17.83
C ILE A 190 -30.01 15.66 17.55
N ASP A 191 -30.49 16.74 18.16
CA ASP A 191 -29.82 18.04 18.11
C ASP A 191 -28.62 18.03 19.07
N VAL A 192 -27.41 18.02 18.51
CA VAL A 192 -26.15 17.97 19.27
C VAL A 192 -25.57 19.37 19.40
N PRO A 193 -25.35 19.88 20.63
CA PRO A 193 -24.77 21.20 20.84
C PRO A 193 -23.39 21.36 20.17
N ALA A 194 -23.18 22.48 19.47
CA ALA A 194 -21.92 22.79 18.78
C ALA A 194 -20.67 22.68 19.68
N ALA A 195 -20.78 23.01 20.97
CA ALA A 195 -19.68 22.89 21.92
C ALA A 195 -19.14 21.46 22.06
N LEU A 196 -19.99 20.43 21.90
CA LEU A 196 -19.54 19.03 21.91
C LEU A 196 -18.83 18.68 20.60
N ILE A 197 -19.34 19.17 19.46
CA ILE A 197 -18.74 18.98 18.14
C ILE A 197 -17.33 19.60 18.11
N ASP A 198 -17.18 20.85 18.59
CA ASP A 198 -15.90 21.54 18.64
C ASP A 198 -14.87 20.80 19.50
N SER A 199 -15.31 20.27 20.65
CA SER A 199 -14.44 19.48 21.53
C SER A 199 -13.94 18.19 20.87
N GLU A 200 -14.79 17.53 20.07
CA GLU A 200 -14.45 16.30 19.35
C GLU A 200 -13.52 16.60 18.16
N ILE A 201 -13.77 17.70 17.44
CA ILE A 201 -12.88 18.17 16.37
C ILE A 201 -11.46 18.38 16.91
N ASP A 202 -11.30 18.97 18.09
CA ASP A 202 -10.00 19.18 18.70
C ASP A 202 -9.34 17.89 19.20
N VAL A 203 -10.11 16.86 19.58
CA VAL A 203 -9.58 15.52 19.86
C VAL A 203 -9.09 14.86 18.57
N LEU A 204 -9.89 14.88 17.51
CA LEU A 204 -9.53 14.31 16.21
C LEU A 204 -8.30 15.00 15.61
N ARG A 205 -8.20 16.34 15.70
CA ARG A 205 -7.01 17.09 15.30
C ARG A 205 -5.77 16.65 16.07
N ARG A 206 -5.87 16.46 17.39
CA ARG A 206 -4.75 16.00 18.21
C ARG A 206 -4.32 14.57 17.87
N GLN A 207 -5.26 13.68 17.54
CA GLN A 207 -4.97 12.32 17.08
C GLN A 207 -4.28 12.33 15.70
N LEU A 208 -4.75 13.15 14.76
CA LEU A 208 -4.11 13.31 13.46
C LEU A 208 -2.68 13.88 13.58
N HIS A 209 -2.51 14.92 14.41
CA HIS A 209 -1.19 15.49 14.68
C HIS A 209 -0.26 14.51 15.41
N SER A 210 -0.75 13.72 16.37
CA SER A 210 0.10 12.74 17.06
C SER A 210 0.56 11.61 16.14
N VAL A 211 -0.29 11.17 15.20
CA VAL A 211 0.09 10.19 14.17
C VAL A 211 1.12 10.79 13.20
N SER A 212 0.94 12.02 12.75
CA SER A 212 1.91 12.70 11.88
C SER A 212 3.26 12.94 12.56
N VAL A 213 3.25 13.37 13.84
CA VAL A 213 4.45 13.59 14.64
C VAL A 213 5.12 12.26 15.01
N ALA A 214 4.39 11.17 15.25
CA ALA A 214 4.97 9.86 15.48
C ALA A 214 5.68 9.31 14.22
N THR A 215 5.15 9.63 13.04
CA THR A 215 5.74 9.24 11.75
C THR A 215 6.97 10.08 11.41
N SER A 216 6.96 11.39 11.75
CA SER A 216 8.14 12.25 11.58
C SER A 216 9.22 12.02 12.64
N SER A 217 8.83 11.73 13.89
CA SER A 217 9.72 11.40 15.01
C SER A 217 10.48 10.09 14.77
N LYS A 218 9.83 9.05 14.24
CA LYS A 218 10.54 7.82 13.81
C LYS A 218 11.54 8.09 12.68
N ARG A 219 11.21 8.99 11.73
CA ARG A 219 12.12 9.43 10.67
C ARG A 219 13.31 10.26 11.20
N TRP A 220 13.08 11.09 12.22
CA TRP A 220 14.13 11.88 12.89
C TRP A 220 15.01 11.06 13.84
N ASN A 221 14.45 10.07 14.56
CA ASN A 221 15.23 9.19 15.42
C ASN A 221 16.15 8.23 14.65
N CYS A 222 15.78 7.83 13.41
CA CYS A 222 16.72 7.14 12.52
C CYS A 222 17.87 8.04 12.05
N HIS A 223 17.63 9.34 11.85
CA HIS A 223 18.67 10.27 11.42
C HIS A 223 19.60 10.67 12.60
N ALA A 224 19.05 10.82 13.80
CA ALA A 224 19.80 11.18 15.01
C ALA A 224 20.64 10.03 15.59
N SER A 225 20.19 8.76 15.45
CA SER A 225 21.02 7.61 15.84
C SER A 225 22.15 7.33 14.84
N CYS A 226 21.98 7.70 13.56
CA CYS A 226 22.97 7.52 12.51
C CYS A 226 24.10 8.57 12.52
N SER A 227 23.86 9.78 13.06
CA SER A 227 24.91 10.80 13.16
C SER A 227 25.86 10.59 14.36
N LYS A 228 25.42 9.87 15.39
CA LYS A 228 26.18 9.67 16.64
C LYS A 228 27.07 8.42 16.63
N SER A 229 26.94 7.53 15.65
CA SER A 229 27.77 6.32 15.49
C SER A 229 28.96 6.48 14.53
N ARG A 230 29.23 7.70 14.03
CA ARG A 230 30.38 8.00 13.15
C ARG A 230 31.77 7.97 13.83
N GLN A 231 31.89 7.54 15.08
CA GLN A 231 33.19 7.42 15.76
C GLN A 231 33.69 5.99 16.00
N ASN A 232 32.95 4.93 15.70
CA ASN A 232 33.48 3.57 15.77
C ASN A 232 33.34 2.83 14.43
N ALA A 233 34.40 2.90 13.64
CA ALA A 233 34.58 2.26 12.34
C ALA A 233 34.60 0.71 12.38
N ALA A 234 34.13 0.06 13.45
CA ALA A 234 34.14 -1.39 13.62
C ALA A 234 32.76 -2.05 13.50
N LEU A 235 31.65 -1.29 13.53
CA LEU A 235 30.28 -1.85 13.46
C LEU A 235 29.59 -1.68 12.10
N LEU A 236 30.28 -1.18 11.09
CA LEU A 236 29.74 -0.96 9.73
C LEU A 236 29.52 -2.26 8.94
N LEU A 237 30.04 -3.40 9.41
CA LEU A 237 29.90 -4.68 8.72
C LEU A 237 28.61 -5.44 9.03
N VAL A 238 27.87 -5.11 10.10
CA VAL A 238 26.68 -5.89 10.50
C VAL A 238 25.37 -5.29 10.01
N CYS A 239 25.30 -3.98 9.75
CA CYS A 239 24.06 -3.33 9.28
C CYS A 239 23.88 -3.32 7.76
N CYS A 240 24.89 -3.70 6.97
CA CYS A 240 24.80 -3.70 5.50
C CYS A 240 24.28 -5.02 4.91
N TRP A 241 23.98 -6.03 5.75
CA TRP A 241 23.62 -7.38 5.29
C TRP A 241 22.17 -7.79 5.60
N ALA A 242 21.32 -6.82 5.90
CA ALA A 242 19.87 -7.01 6.00
C ALA A 242 19.16 -5.90 5.23
N LYS A 243 19.36 -5.91 3.91
CA LYS A 243 18.49 -5.26 2.95
C LYS A 243 18.33 -6.17 1.74
#